data_AF-A0A2N2JNS9-F1
#
_entry.id   AF-A0A2N2JNS9-F1
#
_cell.length_a   1.000
_cell.length_b   1.000
_cell.length_c   1.000
_cell.angle_alpha   90.00
_cell.angle_beta   90.00
_cell.angle_gamma   90.00
#
_symmetry.space_group_name_H-M   'P 1'
#
loop_
_entity.id
_entity.type
_entity.pdbx_description
1 polymer ?
#
loop_
_entity_poly.entity_id
_entity_poly.type
_entity_poly.pdbx_seq_one_letter_code
_entity_poly.pdbx_strand_id
1 'polypeptide(L)'
;MRHPPTALPALGLALSLALAACGDSSSGANSCALNPTLPGCQAVDALGGDADAADSSVGDTCTGNARRCDGAKTQQCIGGTWTDLFSCPVNQPCEDGFCVGGSGCSCSGKVCGDDGCGNSCGTCSAGSTCLSGQCAVQPACNCGAAVCGVDNCGNPCGTCDPGQTCSGGQCSGGGTCSCGGALCGLDNCGNSCGTCQPGWSCTGGTCRENGTNPQGTETCGGIIDCIIDTCYSLPDEQSATCQEACYTAGDGTGRAEFDDYLTCLSACGDDDFCVADYCSPAQAACFFNGAGSGSCFGIVDCMDFCAYNDDSCIYGCYEAATPAAQAALLGLNSCIGAACPDASDDACFYDAIDGVCSDHVFQCQLN
;
A
#
# COMPACT_ATOMS: atom_id res chain seq x y z
N MET A 1 2.54 -27.42 22.45
CA MET A 1 1.79 -26.80 21.34
C MET A 1 2.76 -26.70 20.19
N ARG A 2 2.48 -27.36 19.06
CA ARG A 2 3.39 -27.37 17.91
C ARG A 2 3.32 -26.01 17.21
N HIS A 3 4.44 -25.53 16.68
CA HIS A 3 4.52 -24.28 15.93
C HIS A 3 3.49 -24.28 14.78
N PRO A 4 2.66 -23.24 14.61
CA PRO A 4 1.97 -23.05 13.36
C PRO A 4 3.01 -22.78 12.25
N PRO A 5 2.75 -23.19 11.00
CA PRO A 5 3.62 -22.84 9.88
C PRO A 5 3.77 -21.32 9.83
N THR A 6 5.02 -20.90 9.64
CA THR A 6 5.45 -19.52 9.45
C THR A 6 4.56 -18.80 8.47
N ALA A 7 4.17 -17.57 8.84
CA ALA A 7 3.69 -16.44 8.04
C ALA A 7 3.30 -16.73 6.58
N LEU A 8 2.18 -16.19 6.11
CA LEU A 8 2.01 -15.87 4.70
C LEU A 8 3.00 -14.75 4.33
N PRO A 9 4.09 -15.00 3.58
CA PRO A 9 4.53 -14.01 2.61
C PRO A 9 4.60 -14.64 1.22
N ALA A 10 4.39 -13.81 0.19
CA ALA A 10 4.65 -14.07 -1.23
C ALA A 10 3.56 -14.77 -2.09
N LEU A 11 2.30 -14.81 -1.65
CA LEU A 11 1.19 -15.33 -2.48
C LEU A 11 0.79 -14.44 -3.68
N GLY A 12 1.09 -13.13 -3.61
CA GLY A 12 0.70 -12.18 -4.66
C GLY A 12 1.54 -12.22 -5.95
N LEU A 13 2.70 -12.92 -5.98
CA LEU A 13 3.56 -12.93 -7.17
C LEU A 13 3.43 -14.20 -8.03
N ALA A 14 3.10 -15.34 -7.43
CA ALA A 14 3.01 -16.62 -8.14
C ALA A 14 1.70 -16.76 -8.92
N LEU A 15 0.59 -16.19 -8.43
CA LEU A 15 -0.73 -16.36 -9.04
C LEU A 15 -0.91 -15.47 -10.30
N SER A 16 -0.30 -14.29 -10.33
CA SER A 16 -0.30 -13.37 -11.49
C SER A 16 0.45 -13.93 -12.70
N LEU A 17 1.43 -14.84 -12.50
CA LEU A 17 2.15 -15.49 -13.61
C LEU A 17 1.34 -16.61 -14.28
N ALA A 18 0.41 -17.24 -13.55
CA ALA A 18 -0.32 -18.42 -14.02
C ALA A 18 -1.56 -18.08 -14.86
N LEU A 19 -2.24 -16.96 -14.58
CA LEU A 19 -3.39 -16.52 -15.39
C LEU A 19 -2.99 -16.06 -16.80
N ALA A 20 -1.73 -15.70 -17.03
CA ALA A 20 -1.21 -15.40 -18.37
C ALA A 20 -1.14 -16.64 -19.30
N ALA A 21 -1.20 -17.86 -18.76
CA ALA A 21 -1.09 -19.10 -19.55
C ALA A 21 -2.45 -19.68 -19.99
N CYS A 22 -3.56 -19.25 -19.38
CA CYS A 22 -4.90 -19.80 -19.63
C CYS A 22 -5.89 -18.74 -20.13
N GLY A 23 -5.56 -18.07 -21.25
CA GLY A 23 -6.60 -17.44 -22.07
C GLY A 23 -6.22 -16.17 -22.82
N ASP A 24 -5.65 -16.31 -24.01
CA ASP A 24 -6.20 -15.55 -25.14
C ASP A 24 -6.02 -16.31 -26.47
N SER A 25 -7.10 -16.93 -26.94
CA SER A 25 -7.19 -17.54 -28.28
C SER A 25 -7.48 -16.47 -29.34
N SER A 26 -6.82 -15.31 -29.29
CA SER A 26 -7.05 -14.25 -30.28
C SER A 26 -5.88 -13.27 -30.49
N SER A 27 -4.63 -13.71 -30.48
CA SER A 27 -3.58 -12.97 -31.20
C SER A 27 -2.50 -13.89 -31.75
N GLY A 28 -2.47 -14.01 -33.08
CA GLY A 28 -1.39 -14.70 -33.77
C GLY A 28 -0.13 -13.83 -33.76
N ALA A 29 0.87 -14.22 -32.97
CA ALA A 29 2.30 -14.13 -33.30
C ALA A 29 3.15 -14.69 -32.15
N ASN A 30 4.18 -15.46 -32.54
CA ASN A 30 5.36 -15.85 -31.74
C ASN A 30 5.27 -17.09 -30.85
N SER A 31 4.95 -18.23 -31.49
CA SER A 31 5.38 -19.56 -31.02
C SER A 31 6.66 -19.98 -31.77
N CYS A 32 7.82 -19.47 -31.38
CA CYS A 32 9.13 -19.93 -31.87
C CYS A 32 10.18 -19.92 -30.74
N ALA A 33 9.82 -20.52 -29.60
CA ALA A 33 10.78 -21.14 -28.71
C ALA A 33 10.38 -22.62 -28.64
N LEU A 34 11.35 -23.54 -28.61
CA LEU A 34 11.19 -25.01 -28.65
C LEU A 34 11.12 -25.65 -30.05
N ASN A 35 12.17 -25.53 -30.89
CA ASN A 35 12.82 -26.64 -31.65
C ASN A 35 13.79 -26.11 -32.74
N PRO A 36 15.13 -26.31 -32.64
CA PRO A 36 16.10 -25.74 -33.58
C PRO A 36 16.35 -26.56 -34.87
N THR A 37 15.48 -27.49 -35.27
CA THR A 37 15.77 -28.43 -36.38
C THR A 37 14.94 -28.26 -37.67
N LEU A 38 14.20 -27.16 -37.83
CA LEU A 38 13.44 -26.88 -39.07
C LEU A 38 14.17 -25.88 -39.98
N PRO A 39 14.35 -26.19 -41.29
CA PRO A 39 14.98 -25.29 -42.24
C PRO A 39 14.00 -24.16 -42.65
N GLY A 40 14.28 -22.92 -42.24
CA GLY A 40 13.49 -21.76 -42.65
C GLY A 40 13.64 -20.46 -41.86
N CYS A 41 14.26 -20.47 -40.67
CA CYS A 41 14.43 -19.25 -39.87
C CYS A 41 15.81 -18.60 -40.16
N GLN A 42 15.82 -17.49 -40.89
CA GLN A 42 17.01 -16.62 -40.99
C GLN A 42 16.91 -15.51 -39.94
N ALA A 43 17.96 -15.35 -39.15
CA ALA A 43 18.14 -14.27 -38.19
C ALA A 43 18.24 -12.92 -38.92
N VAL A 44 17.57 -11.90 -38.38
CA VAL A 44 17.79 -10.51 -38.78
C VAL A 44 18.81 -9.88 -37.84
N ASP A 45 19.95 -9.49 -38.40
CA ASP A 45 21.05 -8.84 -37.72
C ASP A 45 20.65 -7.46 -37.16
N ALA A 46 21.16 -7.18 -35.96
CA ALA A 46 21.10 -5.88 -35.31
C ALA A 46 21.99 -4.85 -36.04
N LEU A 47 21.44 -3.67 -36.33
CA LEU A 47 22.22 -2.47 -36.64
C LEU A 47 21.75 -1.30 -35.77
N GLY A 48 22.74 -0.55 -35.29
CA GLY A 48 22.64 0.42 -34.21
C GLY A 48 21.85 1.70 -34.49
N GLY A 49 21.50 2.36 -33.40
CA GLY A 49 20.91 3.70 -33.36
C GLY A 49 21.51 4.50 -32.21
N ASP A 50 21.84 5.75 -32.53
CA ASP A 50 22.46 6.78 -31.69
C ASP A 50 21.71 7.03 -30.38
N ALA A 51 22.47 7.21 -29.30
CA ALA A 51 21.97 7.53 -27.97
C ALA A 51 22.00 9.04 -27.74
N ASP A 52 20.91 9.72 -28.06
CA ASP A 52 20.56 11.05 -27.56
C ASP A 52 19.06 11.06 -27.20
N ALA A 53 18.73 10.64 -25.99
CA ALA A 53 17.43 10.93 -25.38
C ALA A 53 17.55 10.85 -23.85
N ALA A 54 17.42 12.00 -23.20
CA ALA A 54 17.18 12.13 -21.77
C ALA A 54 15.77 11.60 -21.45
N ASP A 55 15.70 10.34 -21.05
CA ASP A 55 14.55 9.75 -20.38
C ASP A 55 15.00 9.37 -18.96
N SER A 56 14.34 9.92 -17.95
CA SER A 56 14.64 9.79 -16.53
C SER A 56 14.27 8.41 -15.93
N SER A 57 14.35 7.35 -16.74
CA SER A 57 14.08 5.96 -16.33
C SER A 57 15.12 4.95 -16.85
N VAL A 58 16.31 5.41 -17.27
CA VAL A 58 17.38 4.50 -17.73
C VAL A 58 17.87 3.63 -16.57
N GLY A 59 17.68 2.32 -16.72
CA GLY A 59 17.91 1.30 -15.71
C GLY A 59 19.28 1.34 -15.02
N ASP A 60 19.32 0.72 -13.84
CA ASP A 60 20.45 0.73 -12.89
C ASP A 60 21.74 0.07 -13.40
N THR A 61 21.76 -0.39 -14.65
CA THR A 61 22.93 -1.00 -15.27
C THR A 61 23.66 0.00 -16.17
N CYS A 62 24.97 0.08 -16.00
CA CYS A 62 25.82 0.98 -16.78
C CYS A 62 26.96 0.19 -17.44
N THR A 63 27.55 0.72 -18.51
CA THR A 63 28.72 0.10 -19.16
C THR A 63 29.83 1.09 -19.38
N GLY A 64 31.07 0.59 -19.38
CA GLY A 64 32.27 1.41 -19.60
C GLY A 64 32.47 2.48 -18.52
N ASN A 65 32.87 3.69 -18.95
CA ASN A 65 33.14 4.85 -18.09
C ASN A 65 32.04 5.93 -18.22
N ALA A 66 30.79 5.53 -18.47
CA ALA A 66 29.68 6.46 -18.58
C ALA A 66 29.55 7.32 -17.31
N ARG A 67 29.06 8.55 -17.46
CA ARG A 67 28.80 9.48 -16.36
C ARG A 67 27.35 9.96 -16.42
N ARG A 68 26.76 10.24 -15.26
CA ARG A 68 25.41 10.81 -15.13
C ARG A 68 25.29 11.73 -13.92
N CYS A 69 24.15 12.40 -13.84
CA CYS A 69 23.75 13.22 -12.70
C CYS A 69 22.67 12.52 -11.89
N ASP A 70 22.82 12.55 -10.56
CA ASP A 70 21.80 12.12 -9.60
C ASP A 70 21.61 13.26 -8.58
N GLY A 71 20.64 14.13 -8.86
CA GLY A 71 20.50 15.42 -8.18
C GLY A 71 21.75 16.29 -8.31
N ALA A 72 22.36 16.62 -7.16
CA ALA A 72 23.59 17.42 -7.11
C ALA A 72 24.88 16.59 -7.22
N LYS A 73 24.79 15.28 -7.45
CA LYS A 73 25.95 14.38 -7.50
C LYS A 73 26.30 14.00 -8.93
N THR A 74 27.60 13.89 -9.17
CA THR A 74 28.14 13.22 -10.37
C THR A 74 28.37 11.74 -10.06
N GLN A 75 27.91 10.86 -10.93
CA GLN A 75 28.13 9.42 -10.83
C GLN A 75 28.95 8.93 -12.03
N GLN A 76 29.79 7.92 -11.80
CA GLN A 76 30.52 7.20 -12.85
C GLN A 76 30.24 5.71 -12.76
N CYS A 77 30.14 5.08 -13.93
CA CYS A 77 30.03 3.63 -14.03
C CYS A 77 31.34 2.95 -13.64
N ILE A 78 31.30 2.07 -12.63
CA ILE A 78 32.43 1.23 -12.21
C ILE A 78 31.91 -0.19 -12.02
N GLY A 79 32.37 -1.12 -12.86
CA GLY A 79 32.00 -2.54 -12.73
C GLY A 79 30.52 -2.85 -12.96
N GLY A 80 29.82 -2.03 -13.75
CA GLY A 80 28.38 -2.21 -14.02
C GLY A 80 27.46 -1.46 -13.06
N THR A 81 28.03 -0.78 -12.06
CA THR A 81 27.27 -0.04 -11.03
C THR A 81 27.62 1.44 -11.03
N TRP A 82 26.62 2.30 -10.85
CA TRP A 82 26.82 3.73 -10.67
C TRP A 82 27.43 4.03 -9.30
N THR A 83 28.61 4.65 -9.30
CA THR A 83 29.32 5.06 -8.09
C THR A 83 29.37 6.58 -8.01
N ASP A 84 28.95 7.15 -6.87
CA ASP A 84 29.10 8.58 -6.59
C ASP A 84 30.58 8.98 -6.65
N LEU A 85 30.91 9.98 -7.48
CA LEU A 85 32.26 10.53 -7.54
C LEU A 85 32.41 11.71 -6.57
N PHE A 86 31.58 12.74 -6.74
CA PHE A 86 31.53 13.91 -5.89
C PHE A 86 30.22 14.69 -6.08
N SER A 87 29.83 15.42 -5.05
CA SER A 87 28.74 16.40 -5.13
C SER A 87 29.25 17.69 -5.77
N CYS A 88 28.47 18.26 -6.69
CA CYS A 88 28.76 19.57 -7.21
C CYS A 88 28.77 20.60 -6.08
N PRO A 89 29.72 21.55 -6.11
CA PRO A 89 29.70 22.69 -5.19
C PRO A 89 28.33 23.36 -5.23
N VAL A 90 27.94 23.93 -4.09
CA VAL A 90 26.75 24.78 -4.01
C VAL A 90 26.84 25.81 -5.15
N ASN A 91 25.79 25.86 -5.99
CA ASN A 91 25.66 26.73 -7.18
C ASN A 91 26.31 26.24 -8.48
N GLN A 92 26.58 24.94 -8.60
CA GLN A 92 26.91 24.32 -9.87
C GLN A 92 25.93 23.19 -10.17
N PRO A 93 25.03 23.34 -11.16
CA PRO A 93 24.21 22.23 -11.58
C PRO A 93 25.08 21.12 -12.18
N CYS A 94 24.64 19.88 -11.98
CA CYS A 94 25.22 18.75 -12.68
C CYS A 94 24.53 18.63 -14.04
N GLU A 95 25.31 18.73 -15.12
CA GLU A 95 24.87 18.47 -16.49
C GLU A 95 25.80 17.42 -17.09
N ASP A 96 25.24 16.34 -17.65
CA ASP A 96 25.96 15.23 -18.30
C ASP A 96 27.09 14.61 -17.46
N GLY A 97 26.91 14.57 -16.14
CA GLY A 97 27.90 14.03 -15.21
C GLY A 97 29.08 14.96 -14.93
N PHE A 98 28.92 16.26 -15.21
CA PHE A 98 29.89 17.31 -14.89
C PHE A 98 29.23 18.47 -14.16
N CYS A 99 29.96 19.07 -13.22
CA CYS A 99 29.51 20.32 -12.60
C CYS A 99 29.83 21.47 -13.55
N VAL A 100 28.78 22.07 -14.11
CA VAL A 100 28.95 23.22 -15.00
C VAL A 100 28.97 24.49 -14.18
N GLY A 101 29.96 25.36 -14.46
CA GLY A 101 30.07 26.65 -13.79
C GLY A 101 28.88 27.53 -14.15
N GLY A 102 27.94 27.68 -13.21
CA GLY A 102 26.69 28.42 -13.36
C GLY A 102 26.92 29.86 -13.81
N SER A 103 26.96 30.08 -15.12
CA SER A 103 27.04 31.41 -15.74
C SER A 103 25.67 32.07 -15.86
N GLY A 104 24.62 31.45 -15.31
CA GLY A 104 23.24 31.94 -15.30
C GLY A 104 22.72 32.46 -13.95
N CYS A 105 23.41 32.18 -12.84
CA CYS A 105 22.96 32.60 -11.51
C CYS A 105 23.37 34.05 -11.27
N SER A 106 22.42 34.98 -11.33
CA SER A 106 22.73 36.41 -11.21
C SER A 106 21.62 37.20 -10.56
N CYS A 107 22.01 37.95 -9.54
CA CYS A 107 21.19 38.96 -8.90
C CYS A 107 21.29 40.33 -9.58
N SER A 108 21.87 40.39 -10.78
CA SER A 108 21.97 41.66 -11.52
C SER A 108 20.58 42.24 -11.76
N GLY A 109 20.32 43.40 -11.15
CA GLY A 109 19.03 44.09 -11.20
C GLY A 109 17.98 43.64 -10.18
N LYS A 110 18.31 42.70 -9.29
CA LYS A 110 17.42 42.19 -8.23
C LYS A 110 17.98 42.54 -6.84
N VAL A 111 17.12 43.03 -5.95
CA VAL A 111 17.38 43.28 -4.52
C VAL A 111 16.92 42.10 -3.65
N CYS A 112 15.98 41.30 -4.16
CA CYS A 112 15.38 40.15 -3.48
C CYS A 112 14.90 39.12 -4.51
N GLY A 113 14.53 37.92 -4.07
CA GLY A 113 13.96 36.87 -4.93
C GLY A 113 15.01 35.98 -5.59
N ASP A 114 14.59 35.02 -6.41
CA ASP A 114 15.46 33.96 -6.94
C ASP A 114 16.57 34.48 -7.88
N ASP A 115 17.78 33.93 -7.78
CA ASP A 115 18.93 34.21 -8.65
C ASP A 115 18.91 33.43 -9.98
N GLY A 116 17.93 32.54 -10.15
CA GLY A 116 17.75 31.65 -11.30
C GLY A 116 18.33 30.25 -11.09
N CYS A 117 18.92 29.99 -9.92
CA CYS A 117 19.59 28.73 -9.57
C CYS A 117 19.14 28.20 -8.21
N GLY A 118 18.04 28.72 -7.66
CA GLY A 118 17.47 28.28 -6.40
C GLY A 118 18.04 28.98 -5.16
N ASN A 119 18.87 30.02 -5.32
CA ASN A 119 19.26 30.89 -4.20
C ASN A 119 18.48 32.20 -4.23
N SER A 120 18.45 32.89 -3.08
CA SER A 120 17.82 34.21 -2.98
C SER A 120 18.86 35.34 -3.09
N CYS A 121 18.55 36.34 -3.90
CA CYS A 121 19.32 37.58 -4.08
C CYS A 121 19.27 38.54 -2.88
N GLY A 122 18.40 38.26 -1.91
CA GLY A 122 18.24 39.07 -0.70
C GLY A 122 16.86 38.93 -0.07
N THR A 123 16.67 39.57 1.07
CA THR A 123 15.39 39.61 1.81
C THR A 123 14.93 41.05 1.97
N CYS A 124 13.63 41.29 1.85
CA CYS A 124 13.05 42.61 2.09
C CYS A 124 12.93 42.94 3.57
N SER A 125 13.00 44.22 3.91
CA SER A 125 12.73 44.75 5.25
C SER A 125 11.31 44.39 5.70
N ALA A 126 11.08 44.33 7.01
CA ALA A 126 9.76 44.01 7.57
C ALA A 126 8.66 44.93 6.99
N GLY A 127 7.55 44.35 6.51
CA GLY A 127 6.46 45.06 5.86
C GLY A 127 6.61 45.29 4.35
N SER A 128 7.66 44.76 3.72
CA SER A 128 7.83 44.78 2.26
C SER A 128 7.94 43.35 1.71
N THR A 129 7.39 43.13 0.52
CA THR A 129 7.44 41.84 -0.20
C THR A 129 8.27 41.97 -1.45
N CYS A 130 8.91 40.88 -1.86
CA CYS A 130 9.66 40.86 -3.11
C CYS A 130 8.73 40.74 -4.31
N LEU A 131 8.66 41.78 -5.14
CA LEU A 131 7.87 41.82 -6.36
C LEU A 131 8.77 42.13 -7.54
N SER A 132 8.87 41.21 -8.50
CA SER A 132 9.72 41.35 -9.70
C SER A 132 11.18 41.70 -9.38
N GLY A 133 11.73 41.09 -8.33
CA GLY A 133 13.12 41.30 -7.91
C GLY A 133 13.37 42.60 -7.12
N GLN A 134 12.32 43.36 -6.78
CA GLN A 134 12.44 44.59 -6.00
C GLN A 134 11.60 44.51 -4.74
N CYS A 135 12.06 45.14 -3.65
CA CYS A 135 11.27 45.24 -2.43
C CYS A 135 10.23 46.34 -2.58
N ALA A 136 8.96 45.96 -2.59
CA ALA A 136 7.84 46.88 -2.62
C ALA A 136 7.12 46.84 -1.27
N VAL A 137 6.75 48.02 -0.76
CA VAL A 137 5.86 48.12 0.40
C VAL A 137 4.53 47.53 0.00
N GLN A 138 4.12 46.45 0.67
CA GLN A 138 2.87 45.79 0.36
C GLN A 138 1.72 46.70 0.82
N PRO A 139 0.64 46.87 0.02
CA PRO A 139 -0.56 47.54 0.50
C PRO A 139 -1.01 46.89 1.82
N ALA A 140 -1.44 47.68 2.80
CA ALA A 140 -1.81 47.19 4.12
C ALA A 140 -2.71 45.94 4.01
N CYS A 141 -2.18 44.80 4.48
CA CYS A 141 -2.86 43.53 4.45
C CYS A 141 -4.06 43.59 5.38
N ASN A 142 -5.26 43.48 4.82
CA ASN A 142 -6.49 43.54 5.58
C ASN A 142 -7.57 42.67 4.94
N CYS A 143 -8.45 42.15 5.78
CA CYS A 143 -9.55 41.29 5.36
C CYS A 143 -10.68 42.03 4.65
N GLY A 144 -10.64 43.35 4.55
CA GLY A 144 -11.77 44.15 4.07
C GLY A 144 -13.03 43.85 4.87
N ALA A 145 -14.06 43.35 4.18
CA ALA A 145 -15.33 42.90 4.77
C ALA A 145 -15.40 41.37 5.00
N ALA A 146 -14.35 40.62 4.69
CA ALA A 146 -14.32 39.17 4.87
C ALA A 146 -14.14 38.81 6.36
N VAL A 147 -14.91 37.83 6.83
CA VAL A 147 -14.90 37.30 8.21
C VAL A 147 -14.16 35.95 8.28
N CYS A 148 -13.99 35.30 7.14
CA CYS A 148 -13.27 34.04 6.94
C CYS A 148 -12.44 34.13 5.64
N GLY A 149 -11.45 33.26 5.43
CA GLY A 149 -10.71 33.13 4.17
C GLY A 149 -9.30 33.70 4.23
N VAL A 150 -8.82 34.33 3.15
CA VAL A 150 -7.51 35.00 3.10
C VAL A 150 -7.65 36.49 2.78
N ASP A 151 -6.74 37.31 3.32
CA ASP A 151 -6.64 38.73 2.99
C ASP A 151 -6.05 38.94 1.60
N ASN A 152 -5.93 40.20 1.19
CA ASN A 152 -5.29 40.61 -0.07
C ASN A 152 -3.77 40.33 -0.14
N CYS A 153 -3.20 39.73 0.89
CA CYS A 153 -1.79 39.33 0.99
C CYS A 153 -1.62 37.81 1.19
N GLY A 154 -2.70 37.04 1.27
CA GLY A 154 -2.68 35.60 1.51
C GLY A 154 -2.66 35.18 2.98
N ASN A 155 -2.73 36.10 3.95
CA ASN A 155 -2.84 35.73 5.36
C ASN A 155 -4.29 35.35 5.71
N PRO A 156 -4.52 34.44 6.66
CA PRO A 156 -5.87 34.04 7.02
C PRO A 156 -6.67 35.18 7.68
N CYS A 157 -7.94 35.28 7.30
CA CYS A 157 -8.91 36.26 7.79
C CYS A 157 -9.96 35.59 8.65
N GLY A 158 -9.68 35.34 9.93
CA GLY A 158 -10.63 34.68 10.82
C GLY A 158 -10.95 33.23 10.42
N THR A 159 -11.89 32.62 11.14
CA THR A 159 -12.36 31.25 10.91
C THR A 159 -13.87 31.21 11.08
N CYS A 160 -14.54 30.34 10.31
CA CYS A 160 -15.97 30.14 10.50
C CYS A 160 -16.27 29.32 11.75
N ASP A 161 -17.48 29.48 12.29
CA ASP A 161 -17.94 28.59 13.34
C ASP A 161 -18.00 27.14 12.82
N PRO A 162 -17.82 26.16 13.71
CA PRO A 162 -17.94 24.75 13.38
C PRO A 162 -19.20 24.46 12.54
N GLY A 163 -19.03 23.70 11.45
CA GLY A 163 -20.09 23.33 10.51
C GLY A 163 -20.44 24.35 9.45
N GLN A 164 -19.81 25.53 9.49
CA GLN A 164 -19.93 26.51 8.42
C GLN A 164 -18.75 26.39 7.46
N THR A 165 -19.01 26.61 6.18
CA THR A 165 -18.00 26.71 5.14
C THR A 165 -17.78 28.18 4.78
N CYS A 166 -16.51 28.57 4.64
CA CYS A 166 -16.16 29.90 4.15
C CYS A 166 -16.38 29.98 2.64
N SER A 167 -17.30 30.82 2.20
CA SER A 167 -17.57 31.08 0.79
C SER A 167 -17.69 32.58 0.54
N GLY A 168 -16.88 33.12 -0.38
CA GLY A 168 -16.87 34.56 -0.69
C GLY A 168 -16.49 35.45 0.49
N GLY A 169 -15.68 34.96 1.42
CA GLY A 169 -15.29 35.69 2.63
C GLY A 169 -16.37 35.75 3.72
N GLN A 170 -17.46 35.00 3.55
CA GLN A 170 -18.54 34.88 4.53
C GLN A 170 -18.74 33.43 4.92
N CYS A 171 -19.15 33.20 6.17
CA CYS A 171 -19.45 31.87 6.65
C CYS A 171 -20.89 31.49 6.30
N SER A 172 -21.08 30.31 5.72
CA SER A 172 -22.37 29.82 5.26
C SER A 172 -22.50 28.31 5.49
N GLY A 173 -23.73 27.78 5.64
CA GLY A 173 -23.97 26.33 5.63
C GLY A 173 -23.99 25.61 6.99
N GLY A 174 -24.16 26.30 8.12
CA GLY A 174 -24.32 25.64 9.42
C GLY A 174 -25.70 24.99 9.56
N GLY A 175 -25.82 23.69 9.30
CA GLY A 175 -26.89 22.89 9.90
C GLY A 175 -26.78 22.96 11.43
N THR A 176 -27.87 22.77 12.16
CA THR A 176 -27.80 22.65 13.62
C THR A 176 -26.81 21.57 14.00
N CYS A 177 -25.71 21.97 14.63
CA CYS A 177 -24.68 21.06 15.10
C CYS A 177 -25.26 20.12 16.14
N SER A 178 -25.21 18.83 15.86
CA SER A 178 -25.78 17.81 16.74
C SER A 178 -24.93 16.56 16.70
N CYS A 179 -24.73 15.97 17.87
CA CYS A 179 -24.02 14.72 18.02
C CYS A 179 -24.80 13.50 17.54
N GLY A 180 -26.08 13.64 17.19
CA GLY A 180 -26.91 12.51 16.75
C GLY A 180 -26.98 11.35 17.75
N GLY A 181 -26.70 11.60 19.03
CA GLY A 181 -26.60 10.57 20.09
C GLY A 181 -25.19 10.07 20.40
N ALA A 182 -24.15 10.53 19.70
CA ALA A 182 -22.76 10.22 20.02
C ALA A 182 -22.35 10.78 21.41
N LEU A 183 -21.66 9.96 22.19
CA LEU A 183 -21.13 10.29 23.52
C LEU A 183 -19.72 10.90 23.46
N CYS A 184 -19.04 10.75 22.34
CA CYS A 184 -17.69 11.24 22.08
C CYS A 184 -17.47 11.45 20.58
N GLY A 185 -16.32 12.01 20.20
CA GLY A 185 -15.97 12.25 18.78
C GLY A 185 -16.43 13.63 18.34
N LEU A 186 -16.40 13.90 17.03
CA LEU A 186 -16.84 15.18 16.49
C LEU A 186 -18.31 15.12 16.03
N ASP A 187 -19.06 16.19 16.24
CA ASP A 187 -20.38 16.37 15.62
C ASP A 187 -20.24 16.67 14.11
N ASN A 188 -21.37 16.82 13.42
CA ASN A 188 -21.41 17.18 11.99
C ASN A 188 -20.86 18.58 11.67
N CYS A 189 -20.38 19.30 12.68
CA CYS A 189 -19.79 20.61 12.60
C CYS A 189 -18.29 20.62 12.98
N GLY A 190 -17.75 19.53 13.53
CA GLY A 190 -16.38 19.47 14.02
C GLY A 190 -16.20 19.87 15.50
N ASN A 191 -17.28 20.06 16.27
CA ASN A 191 -17.19 20.20 17.73
C ASN A 191 -17.10 18.85 18.41
N SER A 192 -16.47 18.77 19.57
CA SER A 192 -16.48 17.54 20.36
C SER A 192 -17.86 17.26 20.97
N CYS A 193 -18.37 16.05 20.80
CA CYS A 193 -19.57 15.50 21.43
C CYS A 193 -19.36 15.05 22.88
N GLY A 194 -18.12 15.02 23.32
CA GLY A 194 -17.71 14.56 24.64
C GLY A 194 -16.31 13.96 24.63
N THR A 195 -15.76 13.75 25.81
CA THR A 195 -14.48 13.07 26.01
C THR A 195 -14.71 11.78 26.78
N CYS A 196 -14.07 10.71 26.36
CA CYS A 196 -14.11 9.46 27.10
C CYS A 196 -13.34 9.57 28.42
N GLN A 197 -13.74 8.76 29.40
CA GLN A 197 -13.03 8.68 30.68
C GLN A 197 -11.58 8.19 30.48
N PRO A 198 -10.66 8.48 31.42
CA PRO A 198 -9.26 8.04 31.29
C PRO A 198 -9.17 6.54 31.05
N GLY A 199 -8.37 6.14 30.05
CA GLY A 199 -8.29 4.75 29.63
C GLY A 199 -9.46 4.29 28.76
N TRP A 200 -10.15 5.18 28.04
CA TRP A 200 -11.16 4.84 27.01
C TRP A 200 -10.90 5.64 25.71
N SER A 201 -11.13 5.05 24.53
CA SER A 201 -11.08 5.71 23.21
C SER A 201 -12.48 5.87 22.61
N CYS A 202 -12.60 6.85 21.71
CA CYS A 202 -13.84 7.07 20.98
C CYS A 202 -13.82 6.31 19.64
N THR A 203 -14.76 5.38 19.47
CA THR A 203 -14.93 4.65 18.20
C THR A 203 -16.41 4.71 17.80
N GLY A 204 -16.71 5.19 16.59
CA GLY A 204 -18.08 5.29 16.10
C GLY A 204 -19.02 6.15 16.97
N GLY A 205 -18.50 7.15 17.67
CA GLY A 205 -19.29 8.01 18.56
C GLY A 205 -19.60 7.41 19.94
N THR A 206 -19.06 6.24 20.28
CA THR A 206 -19.16 5.63 21.61
C THR A 206 -17.80 5.47 22.27
N CYS A 207 -17.75 5.65 23.58
CA CYS A 207 -16.53 5.40 24.34
C CYS A 207 -16.35 3.90 24.57
N ARG A 208 -15.13 3.39 24.39
CA ARG A 208 -14.71 2.01 24.67
C ARG A 208 -13.42 1.99 25.48
N GLU A 209 -13.17 1.00 26.34
CA GLU A 209 -11.94 0.92 27.15
C GLU A 209 -10.66 0.80 26.28
N ASN A 210 -9.70 1.69 26.52
CA ASN A 210 -8.30 1.57 26.11
C ASN A 210 -7.60 0.65 27.12
N GLY A 211 -7.46 -0.62 26.78
CA GLY A 211 -6.71 -1.57 27.60
C GLY A 211 -7.11 -3.03 27.45
N THR A 212 -8.22 -3.34 26.79
CA THR A 212 -8.57 -4.71 26.38
C THR A 212 -8.88 -4.72 24.88
N ASN A 213 -7.78 -4.70 24.12
CA ASN A 213 -7.67 -4.94 22.68
C ASN A 213 -7.99 -3.79 21.70
N PRO A 214 -6.97 -3.14 21.11
CA PRO A 214 -7.17 -2.20 20.03
C PRO A 214 -7.54 -2.98 18.76
N GLN A 215 -8.74 -2.72 18.23
CA GLN A 215 -9.13 -2.99 16.84
C GLN A 215 -8.98 -4.45 16.36
N GLY A 216 -10.03 -5.26 16.53
CA GLY A 216 -10.19 -6.47 15.71
C GLY A 216 -10.89 -7.63 16.41
N THR A 217 -10.77 -7.77 17.73
CA THR A 217 -11.07 -9.04 18.41
C THR A 217 -12.54 -9.37 18.59
N GLU A 218 -13.48 -8.68 17.95
CA GLU A 218 -14.86 -9.16 17.94
C GLU A 218 -15.00 -10.37 17.00
N THR A 219 -14.21 -10.43 15.92
CA THR A 219 -14.26 -11.52 14.93
C THR A 219 -13.21 -12.60 15.20
N CYS A 220 -13.37 -13.75 14.56
CA CYS A 220 -12.40 -14.84 14.63
C CYS A 220 -11.01 -14.42 14.12
N GLY A 221 -10.95 -13.68 13.00
CA GLY A 221 -9.71 -13.10 12.48
C GLY A 221 -9.01 -12.22 13.51
N GLY A 222 -9.76 -11.38 14.24
CA GLY A 222 -9.18 -10.59 15.31
C GLY A 222 -8.66 -11.40 16.50
N ILE A 223 -9.29 -12.53 16.83
CA ILE A 223 -8.74 -13.46 17.83
C ILE A 223 -7.37 -13.97 17.36
N ILE A 224 -7.25 -14.36 16.09
CA ILE A 224 -5.99 -14.83 15.48
C ILE A 224 -4.94 -13.73 15.47
N ASP A 225 -5.27 -12.53 14.97
CA ASP A 225 -4.35 -11.40 14.91
C ASP A 225 -3.83 -11.04 16.31
N CYS A 226 -4.72 -11.03 17.32
CA CYS A 226 -4.32 -10.83 18.71
C CYS A 226 -3.30 -11.89 19.17
N ILE A 227 -3.53 -13.17 18.84
CA ILE A 227 -2.62 -14.25 19.22
C ILE A 227 -1.26 -14.09 18.52
N ILE A 228 -1.25 -13.80 17.23
CA ILE A 228 -0.02 -13.66 16.43
C ILE A 228 0.77 -12.44 16.88
N ASP A 229 0.14 -11.27 16.97
CA ASP A 229 0.84 -10.02 17.24
C ASP A 229 1.22 -9.86 18.70
N THR A 230 0.35 -10.31 19.61
CA THR A 230 0.52 -10.06 21.05
C THR A 230 1.19 -11.23 21.75
N CYS A 231 0.82 -12.47 21.41
CA CYS A 231 1.22 -13.64 22.21
C CYS A 231 2.48 -14.34 21.68
N TYR A 232 2.80 -14.24 20.40
CA TYR A 232 3.90 -14.99 19.78
C TYR A 232 5.29 -14.63 20.33
N SER A 233 5.47 -13.40 20.81
CA SER A 233 6.76 -12.93 21.38
C SER A 233 6.93 -13.24 22.88
N LEU A 234 5.90 -13.79 23.53
CA LEU A 234 5.92 -14.05 24.97
C LEU A 234 6.56 -15.39 25.32
N PRO A 235 7.21 -15.52 26.50
CA PRO A 235 7.63 -16.82 27.02
C PRO A 235 6.45 -17.79 27.14
N ASP A 236 6.71 -19.11 27.00
CA ASP A 236 5.68 -20.16 26.97
C ASP A 236 4.67 -20.12 28.13
N GLU A 237 5.10 -19.72 29.33
CA GLU A 237 4.21 -19.61 30.50
C GLU A 237 3.24 -18.42 30.40
N GLN A 238 3.58 -17.39 29.63
CA GLN A 238 2.76 -16.19 29.41
C GLN A 238 1.91 -16.28 28.13
N SER A 239 2.31 -17.12 27.16
CA SER A 239 1.59 -17.26 25.89
C SER A 239 0.21 -17.88 26.08
N ALA A 240 0.04 -18.85 27.00
CA ALA A 240 -1.25 -19.48 27.26
C ALA A 240 -2.27 -18.49 27.86
N THR A 241 -1.87 -17.69 28.85
CA THR A 241 -2.74 -16.66 29.44
C THR A 241 -3.06 -15.56 28.43
N CYS A 242 -2.10 -15.19 27.57
CA CYS A 242 -2.34 -14.24 26.48
C CYS A 242 -3.35 -14.78 25.45
N GLN A 243 -3.22 -16.04 25.03
CA GLN A 243 -4.15 -16.68 24.11
C GLN A 243 -5.58 -16.75 24.68
N GLU A 244 -5.72 -17.11 25.97
CA GLU A 244 -7.01 -17.11 26.65
C GLU A 244 -7.63 -15.70 26.72
N ALA A 245 -6.80 -14.67 26.92
CA ALA A 245 -7.24 -13.28 26.89
C ALA A 245 -7.71 -12.86 25.48
N CYS A 246 -6.97 -13.21 24.42
CA CYS A 246 -7.37 -12.96 23.03
C CYS A 246 -8.69 -13.66 22.68
N TYR A 247 -8.83 -14.94 23.05
CA TYR A 247 -10.06 -15.70 22.83
C TYR A 247 -11.25 -15.12 23.60
N THR A 248 -11.04 -14.73 24.86
CA THR A 248 -12.11 -14.12 25.68
C THR A 248 -12.51 -12.74 25.16
N ALA A 249 -11.59 -12.01 24.53
CA ALA A 249 -11.88 -10.74 23.87
C ALA A 249 -12.75 -10.88 22.60
N GLY A 250 -12.81 -12.09 22.03
CA GLY A 250 -13.77 -12.55 21.01
C GLY A 250 -15.22 -12.14 21.28
N ASP A 251 -16.02 -11.87 20.26
CA ASP A 251 -17.48 -11.87 20.44
C ASP A 251 -18.04 -13.32 20.45
N GLY A 252 -19.36 -13.49 20.58
CA GLY A 252 -19.97 -14.83 20.59
C GLY A 252 -19.83 -15.58 19.26
N THR A 253 -19.88 -14.86 18.14
CA THR A 253 -19.77 -15.39 16.78
C THR A 253 -18.30 -15.71 16.46
N GLY A 254 -17.39 -14.76 16.69
CA GLY A 254 -15.96 -14.93 16.42
C GLY A 254 -15.35 -16.07 17.22
N ARG A 255 -15.77 -16.28 18.49
CA ARG A 255 -15.35 -17.47 19.25
C ARG A 255 -15.88 -18.78 18.67
N ALA A 256 -17.13 -18.82 18.22
CA ALA A 256 -17.71 -20.02 17.64
C ALA A 256 -17.00 -20.40 16.33
N GLU A 257 -16.72 -19.43 15.46
CA GLU A 257 -15.94 -19.62 14.24
C GLU A 257 -14.51 -20.08 14.53
N PHE A 258 -13.88 -19.51 15.57
CA PHE A 258 -12.55 -19.91 16.00
C PHE A 258 -12.53 -21.34 16.54
N ASP A 259 -13.53 -21.72 17.34
CA ASP A 259 -13.69 -23.09 17.85
C ASP A 259 -13.94 -24.10 16.73
N ASP A 260 -14.73 -23.73 15.71
CA ASP A 260 -14.97 -24.55 14.52
C ASP A 260 -13.67 -24.75 13.73
N TYR A 261 -12.89 -23.68 13.54
CA TYR A 261 -11.58 -23.75 12.89
C TYR A 261 -10.59 -24.65 13.66
N LEU A 262 -10.46 -24.46 14.97
CA LEU A 262 -9.61 -25.30 15.83
C LEU A 262 -10.07 -26.76 15.85
N THR A 263 -11.38 -27.00 15.88
CA THR A 263 -11.95 -28.35 15.81
C THR A 263 -11.55 -29.02 14.51
N CYS A 264 -11.63 -28.31 13.38
CA CYS A 264 -11.18 -28.84 12.09
C CYS A 264 -9.69 -29.16 12.08
N LEU A 265 -8.83 -28.24 12.51
CA LEU A 265 -7.38 -28.47 12.60
C LEU A 265 -7.06 -29.69 13.46
N SER A 266 -7.73 -29.83 14.61
CA SER A 266 -7.52 -30.97 15.50
C SER A 266 -7.93 -32.31 14.89
N ALA A 267 -8.93 -32.32 14.00
CA ALA A 267 -9.36 -33.51 13.28
C ALA A 267 -8.36 -33.93 12.18
N CYS A 268 -7.68 -32.97 11.56
CA CYS A 268 -6.67 -33.22 10.54
C CYS A 268 -5.29 -33.61 11.11
N GLY A 269 -4.95 -33.19 12.33
CA GLY A 269 -3.65 -33.49 12.93
C GLY A 269 -2.52 -32.78 12.19
N ASP A 270 -1.52 -33.54 11.71
CA ASP A 270 -0.36 -33.01 10.96
C ASP A 270 -0.48 -33.22 9.43
N ASP A 271 -1.68 -33.52 8.91
CA ASP A 271 -1.90 -33.73 7.48
C ASP A 271 -2.26 -32.40 6.79
N ASP A 272 -1.29 -31.80 6.11
CA ASP A 272 -1.45 -30.51 5.43
C ASP A 272 -2.52 -30.56 4.32
N PHE A 273 -2.68 -31.70 3.63
CA PHE A 273 -3.72 -31.87 2.61
C PHE A 273 -5.11 -31.93 3.24
N CYS A 274 -5.24 -32.55 4.41
CA CYS A 274 -6.51 -32.53 5.15
C CYS A 274 -6.95 -31.10 5.49
N VAL A 275 -6.02 -30.24 5.92
CA VAL A 275 -6.34 -28.84 6.24
C VAL A 275 -6.84 -28.11 4.99
N ALA A 276 -6.17 -28.29 3.85
CA ALA A 276 -6.58 -27.69 2.58
C ALA A 276 -7.99 -28.15 2.13
N ASP A 277 -8.24 -29.45 2.22
CA ASP A 277 -9.47 -30.08 1.73
C ASP A 277 -10.69 -29.80 2.61
N TYR A 278 -10.50 -29.79 3.93
CA TYR A 278 -11.62 -29.83 4.89
C TYR A 278 -11.75 -28.58 5.77
N CYS A 279 -10.66 -27.83 5.99
CA CYS A 279 -10.68 -26.70 6.91
C CYS A 279 -10.80 -25.34 6.22
N SER A 280 -10.66 -25.28 4.90
CA SER A 280 -10.77 -24.03 4.13
C SER A 280 -12.10 -23.27 4.32
N PRO A 281 -13.29 -23.91 4.53
CA PRO A 281 -14.51 -23.16 4.83
C PRO A 281 -14.50 -22.52 6.23
N ALA A 282 -14.01 -23.26 7.24
CA ALA A 282 -13.90 -22.74 8.61
C ALA A 282 -12.85 -21.63 8.69
N GLN A 283 -11.76 -21.78 7.95
CA GLN A 283 -10.74 -20.74 7.79
C GLN A 283 -11.33 -19.50 7.10
N ALA A 284 -12.05 -19.66 5.99
CA ALA A 284 -12.67 -18.53 5.29
C ALA A 284 -13.65 -17.76 6.18
N ALA A 285 -14.54 -18.47 6.88
CA ALA A 285 -15.48 -17.88 7.83
C ALA A 285 -14.74 -17.15 8.97
N CYS A 286 -13.61 -17.69 9.42
CA CYS A 286 -12.84 -17.08 10.48
C CYS A 286 -12.19 -15.75 10.06
N PHE A 287 -11.54 -15.71 8.90
CA PHE A 287 -10.75 -14.55 8.46
C PHE A 287 -11.56 -13.51 7.70
N PHE A 288 -12.68 -13.89 7.09
CA PHE A 288 -13.39 -13.03 6.16
C PHE A 288 -14.90 -13.03 6.42
N ASN A 289 -15.51 -11.84 6.36
CA ASN A 289 -16.95 -11.69 6.58
C ASN A 289 -17.81 -11.97 5.33
N GLY A 290 -17.18 -12.40 4.20
CA GLY A 290 -17.84 -12.95 3.02
C GLY A 290 -19.09 -12.25 2.51
N ALA A 291 -19.16 -10.92 2.59
CA ALA A 291 -20.38 -10.17 2.27
C ALA A 291 -20.53 -9.83 0.78
N GLY A 292 -19.52 -10.14 -0.02
CA GLY A 292 -19.48 -9.80 -1.43
C GLY A 292 -20.15 -10.83 -2.35
N SER A 293 -20.08 -10.54 -3.64
CA SER A 293 -20.63 -11.39 -4.71
C SER A 293 -19.58 -11.83 -5.73
N GLY A 294 -18.30 -11.51 -5.49
CA GLY A 294 -17.18 -11.89 -6.33
C GLY A 294 -16.94 -13.40 -6.31
N SER A 295 -16.40 -13.90 -7.42
CA SER A 295 -15.94 -15.27 -7.56
C SER A 295 -14.52 -15.46 -7.06
N CYS A 296 -14.07 -16.70 -6.96
CA CYS A 296 -12.72 -17.06 -6.55
C CYS A 296 -11.69 -16.43 -7.50
N PHE A 297 -11.87 -16.56 -8.81
CA PHE A 297 -11.04 -15.84 -9.80
C PHE A 297 -11.21 -14.33 -9.74
N GLY A 298 -12.37 -13.83 -9.32
CA GLY A 298 -12.56 -12.39 -9.07
C GLY A 298 -11.65 -11.86 -7.94
N ILE A 299 -11.33 -12.69 -6.94
CA ILE A 299 -10.34 -12.34 -5.90
C ILE A 299 -8.95 -12.25 -6.54
N VAL A 300 -8.57 -13.24 -7.35
CA VAL A 300 -7.27 -13.29 -8.03
C VAL A 300 -7.08 -12.09 -8.95
N ASP A 301 -8.04 -11.83 -9.82
CA ASP A 301 -8.04 -10.68 -10.74
C ASP A 301 -7.97 -9.36 -9.97
N CYS A 302 -8.63 -9.26 -8.81
CA CYS A 302 -8.59 -8.08 -7.96
C CYS A 302 -7.18 -7.88 -7.36
N MET A 303 -6.54 -8.97 -6.90
CA MET A 303 -5.19 -8.92 -6.32
C MET A 303 -4.12 -8.49 -7.33
N ASP A 304 -4.29 -8.78 -8.62
CA ASP A 304 -3.38 -8.32 -9.68
C ASP A 304 -3.30 -6.79 -9.80
N PHE A 305 -4.31 -6.06 -9.30
CA PHE A 305 -4.30 -4.59 -9.23
C PHE A 305 -3.75 -4.03 -7.92
N CYS A 306 -3.48 -4.89 -6.92
CA CYS A 306 -2.93 -4.45 -5.66
C CYS A 306 -1.43 -4.14 -5.79
N ALA A 307 -0.97 -3.10 -5.09
CA ALA A 307 0.46 -2.87 -4.96
C ALA A 307 1.10 -3.99 -4.14
N TYR A 308 2.39 -4.26 -4.37
CA TYR A 308 3.14 -5.25 -3.60
C TYR A 308 3.08 -4.90 -2.09
N ASN A 309 2.65 -5.85 -1.27
CA ASN A 309 2.40 -5.71 0.18
C ASN A 309 1.29 -4.73 0.56
N ASP A 310 0.33 -4.44 -0.33
CA ASP A 310 -0.88 -3.73 0.05
C ASP A 310 -1.91 -4.70 0.65
N ASP A 311 -1.69 -5.07 1.92
CA ASP A 311 -2.56 -6.02 2.64
C ASP A 311 -4.00 -5.52 2.67
N SER A 312 -4.21 -4.20 2.79
CA SER A 312 -5.55 -3.60 2.79
C SER A 312 -6.28 -3.83 1.46
N CYS A 313 -5.57 -3.69 0.33
CA CYS A 313 -6.12 -4.01 -0.98
C CYS A 313 -6.46 -5.51 -1.10
N ILE A 314 -5.54 -6.39 -0.68
CA ILE A 314 -5.74 -7.84 -0.72
C ILE A 314 -6.96 -8.25 0.12
N TYR A 315 -7.07 -7.75 1.36
CA TYR A 315 -8.22 -8.00 2.22
C TYR A 315 -9.53 -7.50 1.57
N GLY A 316 -9.51 -6.32 0.94
CA GLY A 316 -10.64 -5.80 0.19
C GLY A 316 -11.09 -6.73 -0.95
N CYS A 317 -10.16 -7.38 -1.64
CA CYS A 317 -10.47 -8.36 -2.68
C CYS A 317 -11.18 -9.60 -2.12
N TYR A 318 -10.72 -10.12 -0.98
CA TYR A 318 -11.41 -11.21 -0.30
C TYR A 318 -12.81 -10.78 0.14
N GLU A 319 -12.96 -9.64 0.82
CA GLU A 319 -14.28 -9.16 1.31
C GLU A 319 -15.30 -8.91 0.19
N ALA A 320 -14.83 -8.58 -1.01
CA ALA A 320 -15.67 -8.41 -2.20
C ALA A 320 -16.20 -9.74 -2.78
N ALA A 321 -15.72 -10.89 -2.31
CA ALA A 321 -16.12 -12.21 -2.77
C ALA A 321 -17.12 -12.92 -1.85
N THR A 322 -17.74 -13.97 -2.38
CA THR A 322 -18.64 -14.83 -1.60
C THR A 322 -17.84 -15.72 -0.61
N PRO A 323 -18.45 -16.22 0.47
CA PRO A 323 -17.76 -17.13 1.40
C PRO A 323 -17.26 -18.41 0.72
N ALA A 324 -18.00 -18.93 -0.26
CA ALA A 324 -17.62 -20.11 -1.02
C ALA A 324 -16.41 -19.84 -1.92
N ALA A 325 -16.34 -18.67 -2.56
CA ALA A 325 -15.19 -18.23 -3.34
C ALA A 325 -13.93 -18.07 -2.47
N GLN A 326 -14.08 -17.46 -1.29
CA GLN A 326 -12.99 -17.31 -0.32
C GLN A 326 -12.45 -18.67 0.15
N ALA A 327 -13.35 -19.60 0.49
CA ALA A 327 -12.99 -20.95 0.89
C ALA A 327 -12.29 -21.72 -0.24
N ALA A 328 -12.79 -21.63 -1.48
CA ALA A 328 -12.17 -22.27 -2.63
C ALA A 328 -10.74 -21.75 -2.88
N LEU A 329 -10.52 -20.44 -2.78
CA LEU A 329 -9.18 -19.87 -2.95
C LEU A 329 -8.23 -20.26 -1.82
N LEU A 330 -8.70 -20.24 -0.56
CA LEU A 330 -7.90 -20.68 0.58
C LEU A 330 -7.53 -22.17 0.51
N GLY A 331 -8.47 -23.02 0.07
CA GLY A 331 -8.22 -24.44 -0.17
C GLY A 331 -7.16 -24.66 -1.26
N LEU A 332 -7.28 -23.94 -2.38
CA LEU A 332 -6.28 -23.96 -3.45
C LEU A 332 -4.89 -23.52 -2.95
N ASN A 333 -4.81 -22.40 -2.23
CA ASN A 333 -3.54 -21.89 -1.70
C ASN A 333 -2.91 -22.87 -0.70
N SER A 334 -3.71 -23.49 0.16
CA SER A 334 -3.24 -24.47 1.14
C SER A 334 -2.74 -25.74 0.45
N CYS A 335 -3.46 -26.22 -0.58
CA CYS A 335 -3.03 -27.38 -1.37
C CYS A 335 -1.70 -27.09 -2.09
N ILE A 336 -1.58 -25.92 -2.72
CA ILE A 336 -0.34 -25.52 -3.42
C ILE A 336 0.82 -25.44 -2.42
N GLY A 337 0.63 -24.86 -1.23
CA GLY A 337 1.67 -24.79 -0.21
C GLY A 337 2.12 -26.18 0.30
N ALA A 338 1.19 -27.12 0.41
CA ALA A 338 1.49 -28.51 0.79
C ALA A 338 2.20 -29.29 -0.32
N ALA A 339 1.76 -29.13 -1.57
CA ALA A 339 2.31 -29.81 -2.74
C ALA A 339 3.64 -29.20 -3.20
N CYS A 340 3.80 -27.89 -3.04
CA CYS A 340 4.91 -27.10 -3.51
C CYS A 340 5.41 -26.11 -2.44
N PRO A 341 6.26 -26.56 -1.49
CA PRO A 341 6.75 -25.71 -0.41
C PRO A 341 7.66 -24.56 -0.86
N ASP A 342 8.26 -24.66 -2.05
CA ASP A 342 9.08 -23.60 -2.64
C ASP A 342 8.28 -22.84 -3.69
N ALA A 343 7.67 -21.74 -3.28
CA ALA A 343 6.87 -20.88 -4.16
C ALA A 343 7.68 -20.18 -5.26
N SER A 344 9.02 -20.30 -5.26
CA SER A 344 9.87 -19.79 -6.34
C SER A 344 10.10 -20.80 -7.47
N ASP A 345 9.68 -22.06 -7.28
CA ASP A 345 9.75 -23.10 -8.31
C ASP A 345 8.47 -23.11 -9.14
N ASP A 346 8.48 -22.35 -10.24
CA ASP A 346 7.35 -22.27 -11.17
C ASP A 346 6.91 -23.66 -11.67
N ALA A 347 7.85 -24.58 -11.92
CA ALA A 347 7.52 -25.91 -12.44
C ALA A 347 6.73 -26.72 -11.41
N CYS A 348 7.17 -26.67 -10.15
CA CYS A 348 6.48 -27.28 -9.02
C CYS A 348 5.08 -26.69 -8.80
N PHE A 349 4.94 -25.37 -8.95
CA PHE A 349 3.65 -24.69 -8.86
C PHE A 349 2.67 -25.16 -9.96
N TYR A 350 3.10 -25.21 -11.22
CA TYR A 350 2.27 -25.70 -12.33
C TYR A 350 1.92 -27.18 -12.17
N ASP A 351 2.88 -28.02 -11.78
CA ASP A 351 2.65 -29.44 -11.52
C ASP A 351 1.65 -29.65 -10.36
N ALA A 352 1.64 -28.78 -9.35
CA ALA A 352 0.68 -28.83 -8.26
C ALA A 352 -0.75 -28.50 -8.75
N ILE A 353 -0.91 -27.41 -9.51
CA ILE A 353 -2.20 -26.96 -10.06
C ILE A 353 -2.79 -27.99 -11.04
N ASP A 354 -1.99 -28.49 -11.97
CA ASP A 354 -2.43 -29.46 -12.97
C ASP A 354 -2.57 -30.88 -12.41
N GLY A 355 -1.93 -31.14 -11.26
CA GLY A 355 -1.88 -32.43 -10.60
C GLY A 355 -2.73 -32.49 -9.34
N VAL A 356 -2.07 -32.52 -8.19
CA VAL A 356 -2.70 -32.84 -6.90
C VAL A 356 -3.75 -31.81 -6.44
N CYS A 357 -3.66 -30.57 -6.92
CA CYS A 357 -4.59 -29.49 -6.56
C CYS A 357 -5.67 -29.21 -7.61
N SER A 358 -5.80 -30.06 -8.65
CA SER A 358 -6.76 -29.82 -9.75
C SER A 358 -8.21 -29.71 -9.28
N ASP A 359 -8.58 -30.45 -8.22
CA ASP A 359 -9.93 -30.39 -7.65
C ASP A 359 -10.22 -29.02 -7.00
N HIS A 360 -9.22 -28.41 -6.36
CA HIS A 360 -9.34 -27.06 -5.80
C HIS A 360 -9.43 -25.99 -6.89
N VAL A 361 -8.68 -26.16 -7.98
CA VAL A 361 -8.81 -25.30 -9.17
C VAL A 361 -10.23 -25.36 -9.71
N PHE A 362 -10.80 -26.57 -9.81
CA PHE A 362 -12.18 -26.74 -10.26
C PHE A 362 -13.20 -26.12 -9.29
N GLN A 363 -13.02 -26.23 -7.97
CA GLN A 363 -13.86 -25.53 -6.99
C GLN A 363 -13.77 -24.01 -7.14
N CYS A 364 -12.57 -23.47 -7.41
CA CYS A 364 -12.38 -22.04 -7.68
C CYS A 364 -13.07 -21.60 -8.99
N GLN A 365 -13.15 -22.47 -10.00
CA GLN A 365 -13.90 -22.17 -11.24
C GLN A 365 -15.41 -22.12 -11.04
N LEU A 366 -15.93 -22.86 -10.05
CA LEU A 366 -17.37 -22.95 -9.79
C LEU A 366 -17.92 -21.82 -8.91
N ASN A 367 -17.07 -21.20 -8.08
CA ASN A 367 -17.46 -20.22 -7.07
C ASN A 367 -16.91 -18.85 -7.39
#